data_AF-A0A0Q8UXQ2-F1
#
_entry.id   AF-A0A0Q8UXQ2-F1
#
_cell.length_a   1.000
_cell.length_b   1.000
_cell.length_c   1.000
_cell.angle_alpha   90.00
_cell.angle_beta   90.00
_cell.angle_gamma   90.00
#
_symmetry.space_group_name_H-M   'P 1'
#
loop_
_entity.id
_entity.type
_entity.pdbx_description
1 polymer ?
#
loop_
_entity_poly.entity_id
_entity_poly.type
_entity_poly.pdbx_seq_one_letter_code
_entity_poly.pdbx_strand_id
1 'polypeptide(L)'
;MFYLVVLLVTGGGLAVAALDEWRTGIRIVSGALLLAAVLRLVLPDRDAGMLAVRHRALDVGILVLIAAALLFLAATIPDQPV
;
A
#
# COMPACT_ATOMS: atom_id res chain seq x y z
N MET A 1 1.67 -4.88 -16.29
CA MET A 1 2.77 -5.58 -15.59
C MET A 1 3.06 -4.99 -14.21
N PHE A 2 3.29 -3.68 -14.05
CA PHE A 2 3.61 -3.06 -12.75
C PHE A 2 2.58 -3.36 -11.63
N TYR A 3 1.28 -3.40 -11.96
CA TYR A 3 0.24 -3.77 -11.00
C TYR A 3 0.36 -5.21 -10.47
N LEU A 4 0.89 -6.15 -11.25
CA LEU A 4 1.11 -7.53 -10.81
C LEU A 4 2.23 -7.59 -9.77
N VAL A 5 3.26 -6.76 -9.91
CA VAL A 5 4.34 -6.64 -8.92
C VAL A 5 3.77 -6.11 -7.60
N VAL A 6 2.99 -5.03 -7.64
CA VAL A 6 2.33 -4.49 -6.44
C VAL A 6 1.43 -5.55 -5.78
N LEU A 7 0.64 -6.27 -6.58
CA LEU A 7 -0.24 -7.32 -6.08
C LEU A 7 0.55 -8.46 -5.42
N LEU A 8 1.63 -8.91 -6.06
CA LEU A 8 2.47 -9.99 -5.56
C LEU A 8 3.19 -9.59 -4.27
N VAL A 9 3.75 -8.39 -4.20
CA VAL A 9 4.41 -7.87 -2.99
C VAL A 9 3.40 -7.70 -1.86
N THR A 10 2.21 -7.18 -2.15
CA THR A 10 1.13 -7.05 -1.15
C THR A 10 0.70 -8.42 -0.64
N GLY A 11 0.46 -9.38 -1.54
CA GLY A 11 0.10 -10.75 -1.17
C GLY A 11 1.18 -11.46 -0.37
N GLY A 12 2.45 -11.28 -0.73
CA GLY A 12 3.59 -11.78 0.03
C GLY A 12 3.68 -11.16 1.43
N GLY A 13 3.48 -9.84 1.54
CA GLY A 13 3.43 -9.15 2.83
C GLY A 13 2.30 -9.65 3.72
N LEU A 14 1.11 -9.91 3.15
CA LEU A 14 0.00 -10.51 3.87
C LEU A 14 0.30 -11.95 4.31
N ALA A 15 0.96 -12.74 3.47
CA ALA A 15 1.37 -14.10 3.83
C ALA A 15 2.38 -14.10 4.98
N VAL A 16 3.39 -13.21 4.94
CA VAL A 16 4.33 -13.02 6.05
C VAL A 16 3.59 -12.57 7.31
N ALA A 17 2.63 -11.65 7.18
CA ALA A 17 1.87 -11.18 8.33
C ALA A 17 1.04 -12.28 9.00
N ALA A 18 0.59 -13.28 8.22
CA ALA A 18 -0.24 -14.36 8.70
C ALA A 18 0.56 -15.57 9.23
N LEU A 19 1.76 -15.80 8.72
CA LEU A 19 2.55 -17.01 9.01
C LEU A 19 3.71 -16.78 9.97
N ASP A 20 4.16 -15.54 10.13
CA ASP A 20 5.38 -15.19 10.84
C ASP A 20 5.17 -13.87 11.61
N GLU A 21 6.06 -12.88 11.46
CA GLU A 21 5.98 -11.61 12.16
C GLU A 21 5.00 -10.64 11.48
N TRP A 22 3.86 -10.41 12.13
CA TRP A 22 2.81 -9.51 11.64
C TRP A 22 3.33 -8.10 11.32
N ARG A 23 4.28 -7.58 12.11
CA ARG A 23 4.91 -6.26 11.86
C ARG A 23 5.69 -6.24 10.56
N THR A 24 6.46 -7.29 10.28
CA THR A 24 7.26 -7.40 9.06
C THR A 24 6.33 -7.47 7.86
N GLY A 25 5.27 -8.26 7.94
CA GLY A 25 4.27 -8.34 6.89
C GLY A 25 3.56 -7.00 6.63
N ILE A 26 3.15 -6.28 7.68
CA ILE A 26 2.56 -4.94 7.55
C ILE A 26 3.54 -3.95 6.90
N ARG A 27 4.83 -3.97 7.26
CA ARG A 27 5.85 -3.11 6.65
C ARG A 27 6.00 -3.37 5.15
N ILE A 28 5.96 -4.64 4.74
CA ILE A 28 6.00 -5.03 3.31
C ILE A 28 4.76 -4.51 2.58
N VAL A 29 3.57 -4.68 3.15
CA VAL A 29 2.32 -4.16 2.59
C VAL A 29 2.36 -2.64 2.44
N SER A 30 2.78 -1.90 3.48
CA SER A 30 2.95 -0.45 3.42
C SER A 30 3.91 -0.02 2.30
N GLY A 31 5.04 -0.72 2.13
CA GLY A 31 5.97 -0.47 1.03
C GLY A 31 5.32 -0.67 -0.34
N ALA A 32 4.52 -1.72 -0.51
CA ALA A 32 3.79 -1.98 -1.74
C ALA A 32 2.76 -0.88 -2.07
N LEU A 33 2.07 -0.35 -1.05
CA LEU A 33 1.12 0.75 -1.21
C LEU A 33 1.81 2.06 -1.62
N LEU A 34 2.97 2.37 -1.03
CA LEU A 34 3.78 3.53 -1.44
C LEU A 34 4.29 3.38 -2.87
N LEU A 35 4.74 2.18 -3.26
CA LEU A 35 5.11 1.89 -4.65
C LEU A 35 3.93 2.09 -5.59
N ALA A 36 2.74 1.63 -5.21
CA ALA A 36 1.51 1.84 -5.98
C ALA A 36 1.19 3.33 -6.16
N ALA A 37 1.35 4.13 -5.10
CA ALA A 37 1.15 5.57 -5.14
C ALA A 37 2.14 6.26 -6.11
N VAL A 38 3.42 5.89 -6.07
CA VAL A 38 4.44 6.40 -7.01
C VAL A 38 4.10 6.01 -8.45
N LEU A 39 3.76 4.75 -8.70
CA LEU A 39 3.36 4.29 -10.03
C LEU A 39 2.14 5.06 -10.56
N ARG A 40 1.18 5.38 -9.69
CA ARG A 40 -0.01 6.17 -10.03
C ARG A 40 0.32 7.61 -10.42
N LEU A 41 1.36 8.20 -9.83
CA LEU A 41 1.84 9.53 -10.19
C LEU A 41 2.56 9.53 -11.55
N VAL A 42 3.30 8.47 -11.86
CA VAL A 42 4.14 8.39 -13.07
C VAL A 42 3.36 7.91 -14.30
N LEU A 43 2.35 7.06 -14.14
CA LEU A 43 1.58 6.50 -15.26
C LEU A 43 0.56 7.52 -15.82
N PRO A 44 0.42 7.69 -17.15
CA PRO A 44 -0.55 8.61 -17.75
C PRO A 44 -2.01 8.14 -17.60
N ASP A 45 -2.92 9.06 -17.22
CA ASP A 45 -4.38 8.82 -17.17
C ASP A 45 -4.92 9.04 -18.58
N ARG A 46 -4.83 8.02 -19.41
CA ARG A 46 -4.95 8.22 -20.86
C ARG A 46 -6.36 8.54 -21.36
N ASP A 47 -7.41 8.45 -20.56
CA ASP A 47 -8.80 8.66 -21.03
C ASP A 47 -9.72 9.22 -19.93
N ALA A 48 -9.48 10.46 -19.47
CA ALA A 48 -10.31 11.12 -18.45
C ALA A 48 -11.62 11.72 -19.02
N GLY A 49 -12.32 11.00 -19.88
CA GLY A 49 -13.70 11.31 -20.26
C GLY A 49 -14.66 10.56 -19.35
N MET A 50 -15.39 11.27 -18.48
CA MET A 50 -16.39 10.78 -17.51
C MET A 50 -15.88 10.28 -16.13
N LEU A 51 -14.57 10.23 -15.86
CA LEU A 51 -13.97 9.82 -14.56
C LEU A 51 -13.30 10.95 -13.76
N ALA A 52 -13.59 12.22 -14.07
CA ALA A 52 -12.98 13.39 -13.42
C ALA A 52 -13.14 13.44 -11.88
N VAL A 53 -14.04 12.64 -11.30
CA VAL A 53 -14.27 12.57 -9.84
C VAL A 53 -13.21 11.70 -9.13
N ARG A 54 -12.63 10.69 -9.79
CA ARG A 54 -11.50 9.92 -9.21
C ARG A 54 -10.20 10.66 -9.49
N HIS A 55 -10.04 11.81 -8.84
CA HIS A 55 -8.82 12.60 -8.92
C HIS A 55 -7.62 11.71 -8.59
N ARG A 56 -6.64 11.64 -9.51
CA ARG A 56 -5.35 10.95 -9.27
C ARG A 56 -4.75 11.31 -7.91
N ALA A 57 -4.88 12.58 -7.52
CA ALA A 57 -4.44 13.10 -6.24
C ALA A 57 -5.16 12.45 -5.03
N LEU A 58 -6.47 12.22 -5.11
CA LEU A 58 -7.21 11.53 -4.05
C LEU A 58 -6.80 10.06 -3.94
N ASP A 59 -6.62 9.38 -5.07
CA ASP A 59 -6.20 7.98 -5.09
C ASP A 59 -4.80 7.80 -4.49
N VAL A 60 -3.84 8.65 -4.88
CA VAL A 60 -2.50 8.71 -4.29
C VAL A 60 -2.57 9.09 -2.82
N GLY A 61 -3.40 10.07 -2.45
CA GLY A 61 -3.59 10.50 -1.07
C GLY A 61 -4.09 9.37 -0.17
N ILE A 62 -5.07 8.59 -0.64
CA ILE A 62 -5.59 7.41 0.08
C ILE A 62 -4.50 6.34 0.22
N LEU A 63 -3.76 6.04 -0.85
CA LEU A 63 -2.68 5.04 -0.79
C LEU A 63 -1.60 5.42 0.22
N VAL A 64 -1.18 6.69 0.20
CA VAL A 64 -0.18 7.22 1.15
C VAL A 64 -0.74 7.24 2.57
N LEU A 65 -2.00 7.66 2.76
CA LEU A 65 -2.65 7.70 4.07
C LEU A 65 -2.73 6.30 4.70
N ILE A 66 -3.16 5.30 3.93
CA ILE A 66 -3.25 3.91 4.39
C ILE A 66 -1.84 3.39 4.71
N ALA A 67 -0.86 3.59 3.83
CA ALA A 67 0.50 3.15 4.06
C ALA A 67 1.09 3.76 5.36
N ALA A 68 0.88 5.06 5.57
CA ALA A 68 1.32 5.77 6.76
C ALA A 68 0.60 5.27 8.01
N ALA A 69 -0.71 5.05 7.95
CA ALA A 69 -1.49 4.51 9.06
C ALA A 69 -1.00 3.10 9.46
N LEU A 70 -0.71 2.25 8.47
CA LEU A 70 -0.17 0.90 8.71
C LEU A 70 1.25 0.92 9.29
N LEU A 71 2.12 1.82 8.81
CA LEU A 71 3.45 1.99 9.40
C LEU A 71 3.36 2.51 10.84
N PHE A 72 2.47 3.47 11.10
CA PHE A 72 2.21 3.99 12.43
C PHE A 72 1.71 2.89 13.37
N LEU A 73 0.74 2.08 12.91
CA LEU A 73 0.25 0.91 13.63
C LEU A 73 1.39 -0.05 14.01
N ALA A 74 2.20 -0.44 13.01
CA ALA A 74 3.32 -1.37 13.19
C ALA A 74 4.48 -0.80 14.03
N ALA A 75 4.52 0.52 14.23
CA ALA A 75 5.51 1.17 15.10
C ALA A 75 5.00 1.37 16.53
N THR A 76 3.69 1.54 16.72
CA THR A 76 3.13 2.04 18.00
C THR A 76 2.52 0.94 18.85
N ILE A 77 1.91 -0.07 18.24
CA ILE A 77 1.39 -1.21 19.02
C ILE A 77 2.59 -1.93 19.65
N PRO A 78 2.60 -2.27 20.94
CA PRO A 78 3.62 -3.11 21.56
C PRO A 78 3.32 -4.59 21.33
N ASP A 79 4.35 -5.44 21.33
CA ASP A 79 4.13 -6.88 21.28
C ASP A 79 3.44 -7.34 22.56
N GLN A 80 2.52 -8.30 22.43
CA GLN A 80 1.84 -8.83 23.60
C GLN A 80 2.86 -9.57 24.47
N PRO A 81 2.80 -9.41 25.80
CA PRO A 81 3.64 -10.19 26.69
C PRO A 81 3.34 -11.67 26.47
N VAL A 82 4.40 -12.46 26.26
CA VAL A 82 4.36 -13.92 26.20
C VAL A 82 4.07 -14.54 27.56
#